data_AF-A0A2N1CWG3-F1
#
_entry.id   AF-A0A2N1CWG3-F1
#
_cell.length_a   1.000
_cell.length_b   1.000
_cell.length_c   1.000
_cell.angle_alpha   90.00
_cell.angle_beta   90.00
_cell.angle_gamma   90.00
#
_symmetry.space_group_name_H-M   'P 1'
#
loop_
_entity.id
_entity.type
_entity.pdbx_description
1 polymer ?
#
loop_
_entity_poly.entity_id
_entity_poly.type
_entity_poly.pdbx_seq_one_letter_code
_entity_poly.pdbx_strand_id
1 'polypeptide(L)'
;MKTTISVDLDVIAQILADFRSAAKQPLTSEIIKIYMGNFVSNTGIPPHRSWNAQFGKILSANRETLGLDNPTEENVTDDLGNMTTSSRWEFTG
;
A
#
# COMPACT_ATOMS: atom_id res chain seq x y z
N MET A 1 11.67 12.67 -16.87
CA MET A 1 10.23 12.47 -16.67
C MET A 1 10.04 11.75 -15.34
N LYS A 2 9.33 12.34 -14.37
CA LYS A 2 8.93 11.65 -13.15
C LYS A 2 7.69 10.82 -13.51
N THR A 3 7.87 9.53 -13.75
CA THR A 3 6.74 8.62 -13.95
C THR A 3 6.12 8.40 -12.58
N THR A 4 5.09 9.17 -12.23
CA THR A 4 4.26 8.92 -11.06
C THR A 4 3.07 8.10 -11.54
N ILE A 5 2.84 6.94 -10.94
CA ILE A 5 1.62 6.15 -11.21
C ILE A 5 0.39 7.00 -10.86
N SER A 6 -0.69 6.84 -11.61
CA SER A 6 -1.98 7.43 -11.26
C SER A 6 -2.79 6.40 -10.50
N VAL A 7 -3.30 6.77 -9.33
CA VAL A 7 -4.20 5.95 -8.52
C VAL A 7 -5.44 6.74 -8.14
N ASP A 8 -6.56 6.06 -8.01
CA ASP A 8 -7.82 6.66 -7.55
C ASP A 8 -7.85 6.65 -6.01
N LEU A 9 -7.78 7.84 -5.41
CA LEU A 9 -7.78 7.99 -3.95
C LEU A 9 -9.14 7.65 -3.32
N ASP A 10 -10.24 7.80 -4.05
CA ASP A 10 -11.58 7.48 -3.54
C ASP A 10 -11.74 5.96 -3.41
N VAL A 11 -11.22 5.21 -4.38
CA VAL A 11 -11.16 3.74 -4.31
C VAL A 11 -10.29 3.30 -3.13
N ILE A 12 -9.12 3.92 -2.94
CA ILE A 12 -8.25 3.62 -1.79
C ILE A 12 -8.97 3.93 -0.48
N ALA A 13 -9.67 5.06 -0.37
CA ALA A 13 -10.43 5.42 0.82
C ALA A 13 -11.52 4.38 1.13
N GLN A 14 -12.21 3.86 0.11
CA GLN A 14 -13.21 2.80 0.29
C GLN A 14 -12.57 1.50 0.81
N ILE A 15 -11.43 1.08 0.23
CA ILE A 15 -10.69 -0.10 0.70
C ILE A 15 -10.30 0.08 2.19
N LEU A 16 -9.80 1.26 2.56
CA LEU A 16 -9.41 1.57 3.93
C LEU A 16 -10.60 1.62 4.89
N ALA A 17 -11.77 2.06 4.44
CA ALA A 17 -13.00 2.01 5.22
C ALA A 17 -13.35 0.57 5.59
N ASP A 18 -13.20 -0.39 4.68
CA ASP A 18 -13.46 -1.81 4.94
C ASP A 18 -12.51 -2.38 6.01
N PHE A 19 -11.22 -2.02 5.95
CA PHE A 19 -10.24 -2.37 6.99
C PHE A 19 -10.61 -1.77 8.35
N ARG A 20 -11.04 -0.50 8.37
CA ARG A 20 -11.44 0.20 9.60
C ARG A 20 -12.68 -0.44 10.21
N SER A 21 -13.69 -0.77 9.41
CA SER A 21 -14.89 -1.49 9.84
C SER A 21 -14.60 -2.89 10.38
N ALA A 22 -13.55 -3.54 9.86
CA ALA A 22 -13.07 -4.83 10.36
C ALA A 22 -12.11 -4.73 11.57
N ALA A 23 -11.86 -3.52 12.10
CA ALA A 23 -10.88 -3.25 13.15
C ALA A 23 -9.48 -3.83 12.84
N LYS A 24 -9.09 -3.84 11.56
CA LYS A 24 -7.83 -4.42 11.07
C LYS A 24 -6.91 -3.32 10.54
N GLN A 25 -5.66 -3.32 10.99
CA GLN A 25 -4.60 -2.47 10.44
C GLN A 25 -4.21 -2.95 9.03
N PRO A 26 -4.26 -2.10 8.00
CA PRO A 26 -3.96 -2.50 6.63
C PRO A 26 -2.46 -2.57 6.37
N LEU A 27 -2.05 -3.59 5.61
CA LEU A 27 -0.75 -3.62 4.96
C LEU A 27 -0.85 -2.98 3.57
N THR A 28 0.20 -2.26 3.17
CA THR A 28 0.34 -1.72 1.81
C THR A 28 0.16 -2.82 0.76
N SER A 29 0.75 -4.00 0.97
CA SER A 29 0.56 -5.16 0.09
C SER A 29 -0.90 -5.58 -0.04
N GLU A 30 -1.69 -5.57 1.03
CA GLU A 30 -3.10 -5.94 0.99
C GLU A 30 -3.95 -4.87 0.28
N ILE A 31 -3.67 -3.59 0.52
CA ILE A 31 -4.32 -2.49 -0.21
C ILE A 31 -4.05 -2.64 -1.72
N ILE A 32 -2.80 -2.92 -2.09
CA ILE A 32 -2.42 -3.15 -3.49
C ILE A 32 -3.14 -4.37 -4.06
N LYS A 33 -3.21 -5.50 -3.33
CA LYS A 33 -3.94 -6.70 -3.79
C LYS A 33 -5.40 -6.41 -4.06
N ILE A 34 -6.07 -5.66 -3.19
CA ILE A 34 -7.49 -5.33 -3.38
C ILE A 34 -7.67 -4.35 -4.54
N TYR A 35 -6.78 -3.36 -4.67
CA TYR A 35 -6.85 -2.34 -5.72
C TYR A 35 -6.50 -2.89 -7.13
N MET A 36 -5.45 -3.70 -7.25
CA MET A 36 -4.92 -4.20 -8.53
C MET A 36 -5.34 -5.65 -8.86
N GLY A 37 -5.87 -6.39 -7.89
CA GLY A 37 -6.16 -7.83 -7.99
C GLY A 37 -4.97 -8.74 -7.65
N ASN A 38 -3.75 -8.21 -7.52
CA ASN A 38 -2.56 -8.95 -7.09
C ASN A 38 -1.51 -8.03 -6.46
N PHE A 39 -0.53 -8.64 -5.78
CA PHE A 39 0.69 -8.01 -5.31
C PHE A 39 1.86 -8.96 -5.56
N VAL A 40 2.74 -8.53 -6.46
CA VAL A 40 4.00 -9.20 -6.77
C VAL A 40 5.14 -8.25 -6.43
N SER A 41 6.16 -8.75 -5.75
CA SER A 41 7.32 -7.95 -5.40
C SER A 41 8.06 -7.52 -6.66
N ASN A 42 8.32 -6.21 -6.81
CA ASN A 42 9.10 -5.66 -7.93
C ASN A 42 10.61 -5.83 -7.68
N THR A 43 11.06 -7.03 -7.34
CA THR A 43 12.46 -7.33 -7.02
C THR A 43 13.36 -6.97 -8.20
N GLY A 44 14.44 -6.22 -7.95
CA GLY A 44 15.37 -5.75 -8.98
C GLY A 44 14.92 -4.54 -9.80
N ILE A 45 13.69 -4.04 -9.58
CA ILE A 45 13.21 -2.81 -10.23
C ILE A 45 13.59 -1.61 -9.37
N PRO A 46 14.27 -0.58 -9.92
CA PRO A 46 14.57 0.63 -9.17
C PRO A 46 13.31 1.26 -8.56
N PRO A 47 13.35 1.82 -7.33
CA PRO A 47 12.16 2.33 -6.64
C PRO A 47 11.38 3.41 -7.42
N HIS A 48 12.03 4.15 -8.32
CA HIS A 48 11.37 5.14 -9.16
C HIS A 48 10.58 4.52 -10.33
N ARG A 49 10.73 3.22 -10.60
CA ARG A 49 9.96 2.44 -11.58
C ARG A 49 9.08 1.37 -10.94
N SER A 50 9.32 1.04 -9.67
CA SER A 50 8.52 0.08 -8.92
C SER A 50 7.16 0.67 -8.61
N TRP A 51 6.11 0.04 -9.14
CA TRP A 51 4.74 0.47 -8.90
C TRP A 51 4.41 0.43 -7.40
N ASN A 52 4.79 -0.65 -6.68
CA ASN A 52 4.58 -0.79 -5.24
C ASN A 52 5.27 0.32 -4.43
N ALA A 53 6.51 0.68 -4.80
CA ALA A 53 7.25 1.75 -4.12
C ALA A 53 6.62 3.12 -4.36
N GLN A 54 6.08 3.36 -5.56
CA GLN A 54 5.34 4.58 -5.85
C GLN A 54 3.98 4.61 -5.15
N PHE A 55 3.28 3.48 -5.07
CA PHE A 55 2.01 3.35 -4.36
C PHE A 55 2.18 3.67 -2.87
N GLY A 56 3.19 3.07 -2.22
CA GLY A 56 3.52 3.39 -0.84
C GLY A 56 3.83 4.88 -0.62
N LYS A 57 4.52 5.53 -1.57
CA LYS A 57 4.74 6.99 -1.52
C LYS A 57 3.44 7.79 -1.62
N ILE A 58 2.49 7.34 -2.44
CA ILE A 58 1.17 8.00 -2.55
C ILE A 58 0.40 7.85 -1.24
N LEU A 59 0.40 6.67 -0.62
CA LEU A 59 -0.20 6.48 0.72
C LEU A 59 0.45 7.41 1.74
N SER A 60 1.78 7.45 1.81
CA SER A 60 2.49 8.34 2.73
C SER A 60 2.19 9.82 2.48
N ALA A 61 2.10 10.24 1.22
CA ALA A 61 1.83 11.63 0.84
C ALA A 61 0.40 12.06 1.15
N ASN A 62 -0.55 11.13 1.20
CA ASN A 62 -1.97 11.39 1.46
C ASN A 62 -2.43 10.81 2.80
N ARG A 63 -1.50 10.44 3.69
CA ARG A 63 -1.82 9.70 4.92
C ARG A 63 -2.84 10.42 5.80
N GLU A 64 -2.76 11.74 5.91
CA GLU A 64 -3.69 12.55 6.70
C GLU A 64 -5.11 12.48 6.11
N THR A 65 -5.24 12.64 4.79
CA THR A 65 -6.53 12.53 4.07
C THR A 65 -7.11 11.11 4.14
N LEU A 66 -6.24 10.10 4.09
CA LEU A 66 -6.62 8.69 4.17
C LEU A 66 -6.83 8.19 5.61
N GLY A 67 -6.57 9.04 6.62
CA GLY A 67 -6.66 8.69 8.03
C GLY A 67 -5.68 7.59 8.44
N LEU A 68 -4.47 7.59 7.88
CA LEU A 68 -3.38 6.65 8.15
C LEU A 68 -2.26 7.32 8.94
N ASP A 69 -1.61 6.57 9.84
CA ASP A 69 -0.45 7.02 10.60
C ASP A 69 0.53 5.87 10.92
N ASN A 70 1.68 6.23 11.50
CA ASN A 70 2.69 5.32 12.08
C ASN A 70 3.03 4.09 11.24
N PRO A 71 3.53 4.23 10.00
CA PRO A 71 3.89 3.08 9.19
C PRO A 71 5.02 2.28 9.85
N THR A 72 4.79 1.00 10.07
CA THR A 72 5.80 0.02 10.51
C THR A 72 6.08 -0.98 9.40
N GLU A 73 7.28 -1.56 9.36
CA GLU A 73 7.63 -2.55 8.34
C GLU A 73 7.30 -3.97 8.83
N GLU A 74 6.71 -4.78 7.96
CA GLU A 74 6.40 -6.18 8.22
C GLU A 74 6.81 -7.07 7.05
N ASN A 75 7.31 -8.27 7.36
CA ASN A 75 7.60 -9.30 6.37
C ASN A 75 6.30 -9.90 5.84
N VAL A 76 6.17 -9.98 4.52
CA VAL A 76 5.02 -10.57 3.82
C VAL A 76 5.50 -11.47 2.69
N THR A 77 4.64 -12.38 2.26
CA THR A 77 4.85 -13.19 1.06
C THR A 77 3.99 -12.64 -0.08
N ASP A 78 4.60 -12.40 -1.24
CA ASP A 78 3.89 -11.97 -2.44
C ASP A 78 3.10 -13.12 -3.10
N ASP A 79 2.31 -12.82 -4.14
CA ASP A 79 1.46 -13.82 -4.80
C ASP A 79 2.25 -14.86 -5.62
N LEU A 80 3.57 -14.68 -5.77
CA LEU A 80 4.47 -15.65 -6.41
C LEU A 80 5.28 -16.47 -5.38
N GLY A 81 5.05 -16.27 -4.08
CA GLY A 81 5.76 -16.99 -3.02
C GLY A 81 7.08 -16.35 -2.60
N ASN A 82 7.43 -15.15 -3.09
CA ASN A 82 8.66 -14.47 -2.68
C ASN A 82 8.45 -13.72 -1.36
N MET A 83 9.46 -13.79 -0.49
CA MET A 83 9.52 -12.98 0.72
C MET A 83 9.87 -11.53 0.38
N THR A 84 9.11 -10.59 0.93
CA THR A 84 9.33 -9.14 0.79
C THR A 84 8.87 -8.45 2.08
N THR A 85 9.03 -7.12 2.15
CA THR A 85 8.43 -6.31 3.21
C THR A 85 7.26 -5.46 2.69
N SER A 86 6.39 -5.04 3.60
CA SER A 86 5.28 -4.12 3.35
C SER A 86 5.09 -3.21 4.56
N SER A 87 4.67 -1.97 4.33
CA SER A 87 4.31 -1.05 5.42
C SER A 87 2.92 -1.41 5.96
N ARG A 88 2.83 -1.66 7.27
CA ARG A 88 1.62 -1.75 8.07
C ARG A 88 1.26 -0.37 8.58
N TRP A 89 0.01 0.02 8.45
CA TRP A 89 -0.47 1.34 8.86
C TRP A 89 -1.43 1.26 10.03
N GLU A 90 -1.37 2.26 10.90
CA GLU A 90 -2.40 2.50 11.91
C GLU A 90 -3.44 3.48 11.36
N PHE A 91 -4.68 3.40 11.85
CA PHE A 91 -5.66 4.44 11.58
C PHE A 91 -5.48 5.59 12.58
N THR A 92 -5.62 6.82 12.11
CA THR A 92 -5.73 7.98 13.00
C THR A 92 -6.94 7.83 13.91
N GLY A 93 -6.73 8.08 15.21
CA GLY A 93 -7.76 8.06 16.25
C GLY A 93 -8.76 9.20 16.15
#